data_AF-A0A819VN76-F1
#
_entry.id   AF-A0A819VN76-F1
#
_cell.length_a   1.000
_cell.length_b   1.000
_cell.length_c   1.000
_cell.angle_alpha   90.00
_cell.angle_beta   90.00
_cell.angle_gamma   90.00
#
_symmetry.space_group_name_H-M   'P 1'
#
loop_
_entity.id
_entity.type
_entity.pdbx_description
1 polymer ?
#
loop_
_entity_poly.entity_id
_entity_poly.type
_entity_poly.pdbx_seq_one_letter_code
_entity_poly.pdbx_strand_id
1 'polypeptide(L)'
;MSSTEDATKYARDQVQWLLENQCRIPIRSITPISFYYKTSDTLLDEADFYYRNNQLEQSFILYSRYITLFVEELKLHHPGYATVSVNEREHVKEIIRSKAFPRAEELKEKLKEKYSREYESKQKAIQEEVAKIAAVPLDKPATNFD
;
A
#
# COMPACT_ATOMS: atom_id res chain seq x y z
N MET A 1 -4.49 4.65 27.70
CA MET A 1 -4.68 3.67 26.62
C MET A 1 -4.39 4.38 25.32
N SER A 2 -3.39 4.05 24.52
CA SER A 2 -1.96 3.81 24.79
C SER A 2 -1.31 4.13 23.44
N SER A 3 -0.31 5.01 23.33
CA SER A 3 0.24 5.51 22.04
C SER A 3 0.55 4.42 20.98
N THR A 4 0.75 3.18 21.43
CA THR A 4 0.90 1.95 20.61
C THR A 4 -0.35 1.55 19.81
N GLU A 5 -1.55 1.76 20.36
CA GLU A 5 -2.84 1.47 19.70
C GLU A 5 -3.06 2.43 18.52
N ASP A 6 -2.73 3.71 18.71
CA ASP A 6 -2.83 4.74 17.68
C ASP A 6 -1.86 4.48 16.52
N ALA A 7 -0.63 4.06 16.82
CA ALA A 7 0.36 3.66 15.82
C ALA A 7 -0.12 2.46 14.99
N THR A 8 -0.67 1.45 15.66
CA THR A 8 -1.21 0.24 15.01
C THR A 8 -2.41 0.58 14.12
N LYS A 9 -3.30 1.45 14.59
CA LYS A 9 -4.44 1.93 13.81
C LYS A 9 -3.97 2.71 12.58
N TYR A 10 -3.05 3.66 12.75
CA TYR A 10 -2.48 4.44 11.66
C TYR A 10 -1.87 3.54 10.59
N ALA A 11 -1.03 2.58 11.00
CA ALA A 11 -0.40 1.63 10.09
C ALA A 11 -1.41 0.81 9.29
N ARG A 12 -2.47 0.33 9.95
CA ARG A 12 -3.56 -0.40 9.27
C ARG A 12 -4.28 0.50 8.26
N ASP A 13 -4.64 1.71 8.65
CA ASP A 13 -5.38 2.65 7.82
C ASP A 13 -4.57 3.06 6.57
N GLN A 14 -3.24 3.23 6.71
CA GLN A 14 -2.35 3.51 5.56
C GLN A 14 -2.30 2.35 4.57
N VAL A 15 -2.09 1.12 5.05
CA VAL A 15 -2.10 -0.06 4.17
C VAL A 15 -3.45 -0.24 3.49
N GLN A 16 -4.55 0.00 4.20
CA GLN A 16 -5.90 -0.06 3.63
C GLN A 16 -6.09 1.00 2.53
N TRP A 17 -5.61 2.23 2.78
CA TRP A 17 -5.66 3.31 1.80
C TRP A 17 -4.91 2.96 0.50
N LEU A 18 -3.74 2.30 0.60
CA LEU A 18 -3.00 1.81 -0.57
C LEU A 18 -3.81 0.81 -1.40
N LEU A 19 -4.49 -0.13 -0.73
CA LEU A 19 -5.33 -1.13 -1.40
C LEU A 19 -6.49 -0.48 -2.16
N GLU A 20 -7.17 0.48 -1.54
CA GLU A 20 -8.35 1.12 -2.12
C GLU A 20 -8.01 2.07 -3.26
N ASN A 21 -6.92 2.84 -3.11
CA ASN A 21 -6.63 3.97 -4.00
C ASN A 21 -5.57 3.67 -5.05
N GLN A 22 -4.65 2.73 -4.78
CA GLN A 22 -3.49 2.49 -5.65
C GLN A 22 -3.49 1.11 -6.31
N CYS A 23 -4.26 0.15 -5.83
CA CYS A 23 -4.19 -1.23 -6.37
C CYS A 23 -5.21 -1.52 -7.49
N ARG A 24 -6.20 -0.65 -7.74
CA ARG A 24 -7.24 -0.91 -8.76
C ARG A 24 -6.81 -0.47 -10.16
N ILE A 25 -7.11 -1.30 -11.16
CA ILE A 25 -6.96 -0.97 -12.58
C ILE A 25 -8.36 -0.89 -13.19
N PRO A 26 -8.77 0.26 -13.77
CA PRO A 26 -10.07 0.36 -14.42
C PRO A 26 -10.11 -0.50 -15.69
N ILE A 27 -11.06 -1.44 -15.74
CA ILE A 27 -11.25 -2.32 -16.90
C ILE A 27 -12.00 -1.61 -18.02
N ARG A 28 -11.38 -1.61 -19.20
CA ARG A 28 -11.97 -1.09 -20.44
C ARG A 28 -12.48 -2.24 -21.30
N SER A 29 -13.77 -2.24 -21.62
CA SER A 29 -14.44 -3.27 -22.42
C SER A 29 -13.97 -3.34 -23.87
N ILE A 30 -13.46 -2.23 -24.42
CA ILE A 30 -12.90 -2.17 -25.79
C ILE A 30 -11.54 -2.86 -25.90
N THR A 31 -10.82 -2.99 -24.78
CA THR A 31 -9.48 -3.60 -24.76
C THR A 31 -9.63 -5.11 -24.73
N PRO A 32 -8.99 -5.88 -25.62
CA PRO A 32 -9.08 -7.34 -25.61
C PRO A 32 -8.59 -7.92 -24.28
N ILE A 33 -9.24 -8.98 -23.79
CA ILE A 33 -8.83 -9.60 -22.52
C ILE A 33 -7.39 -10.12 -22.54
N SER A 34 -6.94 -10.62 -23.68
CA SER A 34 -5.58 -11.12 -23.88
C SER A 34 -4.52 -10.04 -23.66
N PHE A 35 -4.86 -8.76 -23.84
CA PHE A 35 -3.98 -7.64 -23.52
C PHE A 35 -3.66 -7.61 -22.03
N TYR A 36 -4.68 -7.68 -21.16
CA TYR A 36 -4.48 -7.65 -19.71
C TYR A 36 -3.62 -8.83 -19.24
N TYR A 37 -3.85 -10.03 -19.77
CA TYR A 37 -3.01 -11.20 -19.47
C TYR A 37 -1.55 -10.96 -19.87
N LYS A 38 -1.29 -10.52 -21.10
CA LYS A 38 0.08 -10.24 -21.56
C LYS A 38 0.79 -9.14 -20.78
N THR A 39 0.09 -8.06 -20.45
CA THR A 39 0.69 -6.95 -19.69
C THR A 39 0.85 -7.27 -18.21
N SER A 40 0.16 -8.30 -17.71
CA SER A 40 0.20 -8.65 -16.30
C SER A 40 1.54 -9.25 -15.87
N ASP A 41 2.27 -9.88 -16.78
CA ASP A 41 3.61 -10.40 -16.49
C ASP A 41 4.59 -9.27 -16.14
N THR A 42 4.51 -8.15 -16.87
CA THR A 42 5.31 -6.95 -16.55
C THR A 42 4.99 -6.40 -15.16
N LEU A 43 3.74 -6.46 -14.70
CA LEU A 43 3.39 -6.05 -13.33
C LEU A 43 4.10 -6.90 -12.27
N LEU A 44 4.23 -8.22 -12.51
CA LEU A 44 4.96 -9.10 -11.59
C LEU A 44 6.46 -8.87 -11.63
N ASP A 45 7.02 -8.66 -12.81
CA ASP A 45 8.45 -8.37 -12.97
C ASP A 45 8.84 -7.06 -12.28
N GLU A 46 8.01 -6.03 -12.43
CA GLU A 46 8.16 -4.77 -11.71
C GLU A 46 8.00 -4.97 -10.19
N ALA A 47 6.99 -5.74 -9.74
CA ALA A 47 6.79 -6.02 -8.32
C ALA A 47 8.02 -6.69 -7.68
N ASP A 48 8.61 -7.66 -8.38
CA ASP A 48 9.85 -8.33 -7.99
C ASP A 48 11.04 -7.35 -7.98
N PHE A 49 11.13 -6.45 -8.96
CA PHE A 49 12.16 -5.42 -9.00
C PHE A 49 12.08 -4.51 -7.77
N TYR A 50 10.90 -3.98 -7.46
CA TYR A 50 10.71 -3.14 -6.27
C TYR A 50 10.97 -3.91 -4.97
N TYR A 51 10.58 -5.18 -4.92
CA TYR A 51 10.87 -6.05 -3.78
C TYR A 51 12.38 -6.17 -3.53
N ARG A 52 13.16 -6.47 -4.57
CA ARG A 52 14.62 -6.60 -4.49
C ARG A 52 15.32 -5.30 -4.10
N ASN A 53 14.77 -4.16 -4.49
CA ASN A 53 15.29 -2.84 -4.14
C ASN A 53 14.77 -2.32 -2.79
N ASN A 54 14.09 -3.15 -1.99
CA ASN A 54 13.52 -2.79 -0.68
C ASN A 54 12.50 -1.63 -0.75
N GLN A 55 11.87 -1.43 -1.90
CA GLN A 55 10.80 -0.47 -2.12
C GLN A 55 9.45 -1.14 -1.81
N LEU A 56 9.20 -1.32 -0.51
CA LEU A 56 8.12 -2.18 0.00
C LEU A 56 6.72 -1.73 -0.45
N GLU A 57 6.45 -0.42 -0.48
CA GLU A 57 5.14 0.13 -0.85
C GLU A 57 4.81 -0.16 -2.31
N GLN A 58 5.74 0.18 -3.21
CA GLN A 58 5.58 -0.02 -4.65
C GLN A 58 5.43 -1.51 -4.98
N SER A 59 6.24 -2.35 -4.33
CA SER A 59 6.12 -3.80 -4.48
C SER A 59 4.77 -4.33 -4.01
N PHE A 60 4.30 -3.89 -2.84
CA PHE A 60 3.00 -4.28 -2.29
C PHE A 60 1.85 -3.88 -3.22
N ILE A 61 1.86 -2.62 -3.69
CA ILE A 61 0.83 -2.11 -4.61
C ILE A 61 0.76 -2.97 -5.86
N LEU A 62 1.90 -3.34 -6.47
CA LEU A 62 1.92 -4.10 -7.71
C LEU A 62 1.47 -5.55 -7.53
N TYR A 63 1.90 -6.24 -6.46
CA TYR A 63 1.39 -7.59 -6.18
C TYR A 63 -0.12 -7.57 -5.87
N SER A 64 -0.58 -6.63 -5.04
CA SER A 64 -2.01 -6.48 -4.75
C SER A 64 -2.81 -6.13 -6.00
N ARG A 65 -2.27 -5.26 -6.86
CA ARG A 65 -2.87 -4.91 -8.15
C ARG A 65 -3.00 -6.12 -9.07
N TYR A 66 -1.97 -6.96 -9.15
CA TYR A 66 -2.04 -8.21 -9.91
C TYR A 66 -3.14 -9.14 -9.39
N ILE A 67 -3.21 -9.33 -8.07
CA ILE A 67 -4.24 -10.17 -7.43
C ILE A 67 -5.64 -9.62 -7.73
N THR A 68 -5.89 -8.34 -7.42
CA THR A 68 -7.19 -7.68 -7.61
C THR A 68 -7.62 -7.69 -9.08
N LEU A 69 -6.68 -7.49 -10.02
CA LEU A 69 -6.95 -7.54 -11.45
C LEU A 69 -7.63 -8.86 -11.87
N PHE A 70 -7.11 -9.99 -11.40
CA PHE A 70 -7.60 -11.31 -11.84
C PHE A 70 -8.69 -11.91 -10.95
N VAL A 71 -8.68 -11.63 -9.65
CA VAL A 71 -9.66 -12.18 -8.70
C VAL A 71 -10.97 -11.39 -8.76
N GLU A 72 -10.90 -10.08 -8.99
CA GLU A 72 -12.05 -9.17 -8.93
C GLU A 72 -12.29 -8.52 -10.29
N GLU A 73 -11.39 -7.64 -10.73
CA GLU A 73 -11.69 -6.65 -11.78
C GLU A 73 -12.04 -7.30 -13.12
N LEU A 74 -11.18 -8.19 -13.65
CA LEU A 74 -11.44 -8.85 -14.93
C LEU A 74 -12.65 -9.79 -14.88
N LYS A 75 -12.82 -10.50 -13.76
CA LYS A 75 -13.89 -11.48 -13.58
C LYS A 75 -15.26 -10.80 -13.52
N LEU A 76 -15.34 -9.63 -12.88
CA LEU A 76 -16.58 -8.88 -12.67
C LEU A 76 -16.91 -7.94 -13.83
N HIS A 77 -15.91 -7.35 -14.48
CA HIS A 77 -16.13 -6.21 -15.37
C HIS A 77 -15.76 -6.47 -16.84
N HIS A 78 -14.98 -7.51 -17.16
CA HIS A 78 -14.58 -7.76 -18.55
C HIS A 78 -15.53 -8.73 -19.27
N PRO A 79 -16.22 -8.33 -20.35
CA PRO A 79 -17.17 -9.20 -21.06
C PRO A 79 -16.52 -10.45 -21.68
N GLY A 80 -15.26 -10.32 -22.13
CA GLY A 80 -14.45 -11.42 -22.64
C GLY A 80 -13.90 -12.39 -21.58
N TYR A 81 -14.21 -12.25 -20.28
CA TYR A 81 -13.66 -13.15 -19.26
C TYR A 81 -14.09 -14.61 -19.46
N ALA A 82 -15.33 -14.82 -19.91
CA ALA A 82 -15.86 -16.16 -20.19
C ALA A 82 -15.14 -16.86 -21.36
N THR A 83 -14.45 -16.12 -22.24
CA THR A 83 -13.75 -16.69 -23.40
C THR A 83 -12.33 -17.14 -23.09
N VAL A 84 -11.80 -16.84 -21.90
CA VAL A 84 -10.45 -17.26 -21.50
C VAL A 84 -10.40 -18.76 -21.26
N SER A 85 -9.35 -19.41 -21.77
CA SER A 85 -9.19 -20.85 -21.59
C SER A 85 -9.10 -21.22 -20.10
N VAL A 86 -9.50 -22.45 -19.78
CA VAL A 86 -9.35 -22.97 -18.40
C VAL A 86 -7.88 -23.01 -18.01
N ASN A 87 -7.00 -23.42 -18.93
CA ASN A 87 -5.56 -23.51 -18.69
C ASN A 87 -4.93 -22.16 -18.33
N GLU A 88 -5.25 -21.08 -19.06
CA GLU A 88 -4.75 -19.74 -18.74
C GLU A 88 -5.26 -19.26 -17.37
N ARG A 89 -6.53 -19.53 -17.04
CA ARG A 89 -7.09 -19.17 -15.73
C ARG A 89 -6.44 -19.94 -14.59
N GLU A 90 -6.19 -21.24 -14.77
CA GLU A 90 -5.50 -22.05 -13.76
C GLU A 90 -4.03 -21.65 -13.60
N HIS A 91 -3.36 -21.30 -14.70
CA HIS A 91 -1.98 -20.79 -14.65
C HIS A 91 -1.87 -19.52 -13.81
N VAL A 92 -2.75 -18.53 -14.05
CA VAL A 92 -2.78 -17.29 -13.26
C VAL A 92 -3.14 -17.57 -11.80
N LYS A 93 -4.12 -18.45 -11.53
CA LYS A 93 -4.44 -18.85 -10.15
C LYS A 93 -3.25 -19.46 -9.43
N GLU A 94 -2.45 -20.26 -10.12
CA GLU A 94 -1.25 -20.87 -9.55
C GLU A 94 -0.19 -19.81 -9.21
N ILE A 95 0.05 -18.84 -10.09
CA ILE A 95 0.95 -17.71 -9.82
C ILE A 95 0.46 -16.89 -8.61
N ILE A 96 -0.85 -16.63 -8.55
CA ILE A 96 -1.47 -15.91 -7.46
C ILE A 96 -1.24 -16.63 -6.12
N ARG A 97 -1.47 -17.95 -6.07
CA ARG A 97 -1.30 -18.76 -4.86
C ARG A 97 0.16 -18.94 -4.46
N SER A 98 1.02 -19.29 -5.41
CA SER A 98 2.42 -19.67 -5.14
C SER A 98 3.32 -18.46 -4.90
N LYS A 99 3.00 -17.29 -5.46
CA LYS A 99 3.86 -16.11 -5.44
C LYS A 99 3.16 -14.85 -4.96
N ALA A 100 2.12 -14.39 -5.65
CA ALA A 100 1.60 -13.03 -5.44
C ALA A 100 0.98 -12.86 -4.04
N PHE A 101 0.14 -13.79 -3.58
CA PHE A 101 -0.47 -13.72 -2.24
C PHE A 101 0.58 -13.80 -1.13
N PRO A 102 1.48 -14.80 -1.08
CA PRO A 102 2.50 -14.87 -0.05
C PRO A 102 3.35 -13.61 0.03
N ARG A 103 3.74 -13.04 -1.12
CA ARG A 103 4.51 -11.78 -1.17
C ARG A 103 3.71 -10.58 -0.67
N ALA A 104 2.45 -10.47 -1.07
CA ALA A 104 1.58 -9.39 -0.61
C ALA A 104 1.35 -9.46 0.91
N GLU A 105 1.15 -10.66 1.47
CA GLU A 105 1.02 -10.85 2.93
C GLU A 105 2.32 -10.50 3.67
N GLU A 106 3.47 -10.98 3.19
CA GLU A 106 4.78 -10.64 3.73
C GLU A 106 5.00 -9.11 3.76
N LEU A 107 4.73 -8.44 2.63
CA LEU A 107 4.90 -7.00 2.49
C LEU A 107 3.92 -6.21 3.35
N LYS A 108 2.68 -6.71 3.51
CA LYS A 108 1.67 -6.10 4.37
C LYS A 108 2.15 -5.99 5.81
N GLU A 109 2.74 -7.05 6.35
CA GLU A 109 3.27 -7.02 7.72
C GLU A 109 4.48 -6.07 7.83
N LYS A 110 5.41 -6.11 6.86
CA LYS A 110 6.55 -5.18 6.84
C LYS A 110 6.12 -3.71 6.76
N LEU A 111 5.09 -3.41 5.97
CA LEU A 111 4.55 -2.05 5.84
C LEU A 111 3.88 -1.57 7.12
N LYS A 112 3.13 -2.45 7.79
CA LYS A 112 2.55 -2.11 9.11
C LYS A 112 3.63 -1.74 10.10
N GLU A 113 4.70 -2.53 10.19
CA GLU A 113 5.83 -2.22 11.06
C GLU A 113 6.49 -0.90 10.69
N LYS A 114 6.72 -0.65 9.39
CA LYS A 114 7.29 0.61 8.89
C LYS A 114 6.44 1.80 9.34
N TYR A 115 5.13 1.77 9.08
CA TYR A 115 4.24 2.88 9.40
C TYR A 115 4.05 3.09 10.91
N SER A 116 4.02 2.02 11.70
CA SER A 116 4.00 2.14 13.17
C SER A 116 5.24 2.87 13.67
N ARG A 117 6.44 2.49 13.19
CA ARG A 117 7.70 3.15 13.56
C ARG A 117 7.73 4.62 13.13
N GLU A 118 7.29 4.91 11.90
CA GLU A 118 7.21 6.29 11.40
C GLU A 118 6.25 7.15 12.23
N TYR A 119 5.11 6.59 12.63
CA TYR A 119 4.14 7.28 13.49
C TYR A 119 4.76 7.61 14.85
N GLU A 120 5.38 6.63 15.52
CA GLU A 120 6.04 6.84 16.80
C GLU A 120 7.17 7.88 16.71
N SER A 121 7.96 7.84 15.65
CA SER A 121 9.02 8.81 15.42
C SER A 121 8.47 10.23 15.24
N LYS A 122 7.36 10.39 14.51
CA LYS A 122 6.68 11.68 14.33
C LYS A 122 6.13 12.20 15.65
N GLN A 123 5.50 11.35 16.47
CA GLN A 123 4.98 11.74 17.78
C GLN A 123 6.08 12.21 18.72
N LYS A 124 7.23 11.52 18.76
CA LYS A 124 8.38 11.94 19.56
C LYS A 124 8.91 13.31 19.14
N ALA A 125 9.08 13.53 17.83
CA ALA A 125 9.53 14.82 17.31
C ALA A 125 8.57 15.96 17.68
N ILE A 126 7.25 15.73 17.58
CA ILE A 126 6.24 16.72 17.98
C ILE A 126 6.34 17.02 19.48
N GLN A 127 6.49 16.01 20.32
CA GLN A 127 6.60 16.18 21.77
C GLN A 127 7.84 16.99 22.17
N GLU A 128 8.97 16.75 21.50
CA GLU A 128 10.21 17.50 21.71
C GLU A 128 10.06 18.98 21.32
N GLU A 129 9.43 19.26 20.17
CA GLU A 129 9.17 20.63 19.73
C GLU A 129 8.21 21.37 20.67
N VAL A 130 7.15 20.71 21.14
CA VAL A 130 6.22 21.28 22.13
C VAL A 130 6.95 21.59 23.45
N ALA A 131 7.84 20.70 23.90
CA ALA A 131 8.63 20.92 25.10
C ALA A 131 9.61 22.11 24.96
N LYS A 132 10.22 22.29 23.78
CA LYS A 132 11.07 23.45 23.48
C LYS A 132 10.28 24.75 23.53
N ILE A 133 9.10 24.78 22.91
CA ILE A 133 8.22 25.97 22.91
C ILE A 133 7.79 26.33 24.34
N ALA A 134 7.40 25.34 25.14
CA ALA A 134 7.01 25.56 26.53
C ALA A 134 8.16 26.06 27.42
N ALA A 135 9.41 25.78 27.06
CA ALA A 135 10.60 26.23 27.77
C ALA A 135 11.09 27.63 27.35
N VAL A 136 10.49 28.26 26.33
CA VAL A 136 10.80 29.64 25.95
C VAL A 136 10.28 30.59 27.03
N PRO A 137 11.15 31.37 27.70
CA PRO A 137 10.70 32.35 28.68
C PRO A 137 9.80 33.39 28.01
N LEU A 138 8.61 33.62 28.57
CA LEU A 138 7.79 34.77 28.21
C LEU A 138 8.56 36.02 28.65
N ASP A 139 9.24 36.66 27.72
CA ASP A 139 9.84 37.97 27.95
C ASP A 139 8.67 38.93 28.20
N LYS A 140 8.47 39.29 29.48
CA LYS A 140 7.42 40.25 29.84
C LYS A 140 7.80 41.56 29.16
N PRO A 141 6.94 42.16 28.31
CA PRO A 141 7.23 43.49 27.81
C PRO A 141 7.32 44.42 29.02
N ALA A 142 8.48 45.05 29.19
CA ALA A 142 8.70 46.08 30.19
C ALA A 142 7.79 47.26 29.85
N THR A 143 6.58 47.25 30.40
CA THR A 143 5.70 48.42 30.40
C THR A 143 6.18 49.37 31.48
N ASN A 144 7.25 50.11 31.17
CA ASN A 144 7.50 51.40 31.82
C ASN A 144 6.75 52.44 30.99
N PHE A 145 5.54 52.76 31.41
CA PHE A 145 4.88 54.00 31.02
C PHE A 145 5.05 54.96 32.20
N ASP A 146 5.96 55.91 32.01
CA ASP A 146 6.10 57.13 32.82
C ASP A 146 4.93 58.10 32.56
#